data_AF-A0A9W7ESM4-F1
#
_entry.id   AF-A0A9W7ESM4-F1
#
_cell.length_a   1.000
_cell.length_b   1.000
_cell.length_c   1.000
_cell.angle_alpha   90.00
_cell.angle_beta   90.00
_cell.angle_gamma   90.00
#
_symmetry.space_group_name_H-M   'P 1'
#
loop_
_entity.id
_entity.type
_entity.pdbx_description
1 polymer ?
#
loop_
_entity_poly.entity_id
_entity_poly.type
_entity_poly.pdbx_seq_one_letter_code
_entity_poly.pdbx_strand_id
1 'polypeptide(L)'
;MFKRLSTTAQDGFSRVLFGKEAATPIEDFYATEANLIDGTKTSMGEYKFSVLIVVNLVELWDKYHERGLEILAFPCNQFGAQEPKSHEEILQFASKYKGADGKGANEKFIFFEKSDVNGKKTNQVFSYLKKCLAWEDGTKDVRWNFGKFLVSGEGLPYKRFGSKDAPRIMEDDIVELLDRLRSGRGSSVEAPSSNATKLQQLAEEQPTSDNDCVTLDCPSKKSVEEGKEEKEEKEEKEEEQTETKEDEEGKE
;
A
#
# COMPACT_ATOMS: atom_id res chain seq x y z
N MET A 1 0.84 72.59 44.88
CA MET A 1 -0.14 71.56 44.45
C MET A 1 0.61 70.26 44.20
N PHE A 2 0.05 69.10 44.57
CA PHE A 2 0.67 67.80 44.27
C PHE A 2 0.30 67.33 42.85
N LYS A 3 1.29 66.90 42.06
CA LYS A 3 1.09 65.86 41.04
C LYS A 3 2.19 64.81 41.12
N ARG A 4 1.76 63.64 41.57
CA ARG A 4 2.42 62.33 41.60
C ARG A 4 3.36 62.07 40.42
N LEU A 5 4.48 61.42 40.73
CA LEU A 5 5.18 60.50 39.81
C LEU A 5 4.25 59.34 39.44
N SER A 6 4.37 58.81 38.23
CA SER A 6 3.77 57.54 37.83
C SER A 6 4.79 56.71 37.07
N THR A 7 4.89 55.44 37.46
CA THR A 7 5.73 54.43 36.82
C THR A 7 5.12 53.95 35.52
N THR A 8 5.96 53.57 34.56
CA THR A 8 5.88 52.25 33.91
C THR A 8 7.29 51.89 33.43
N ALA A 9 7.70 50.65 33.66
CA ALA A 9 8.94 50.07 33.16
C ALA A 9 8.68 48.59 32.86
N GLN A 10 9.54 48.00 32.03
CA GLN A 10 9.47 46.61 31.56
C GLN A 10 8.26 46.30 30.66
N ASP A 11 8.51 46.30 29.36
CA ASP A 11 7.92 45.31 28.47
C ASP A 11 9.06 44.77 27.58
N GLY A 12 9.15 43.46 27.39
CA GLY A 12 10.39 42.87 26.84
C GLY A 12 10.57 41.35 26.94
N PHE A 13 9.53 40.58 27.27
CA PHE A 13 9.58 39.11 27.16
C PHE A 13 9.20 38.66 25.75
N SER A 14 10.17 38.60 24.85
CA SER A 14 9.99 38.01 23.52
C SER A 14 9.76 36.50 23.65
N ARG A 15 8.48 36.11 23.68
CA ARG A 15 8.05 34.72 23.85
C ARG A 15 8.17 33.98 22.52
N VAL A 16 9.35 33.40 22.27
CA VAL A 16 9.58 32.51 21.12
C VAL A 16 8.65 31.30 21.22
N LEU A 17 7.54 31.36 20.50
CA LEU A 17 6.66 30.22 20.29
C LEU A 17 7.30 29.34 19.22
N PHE A 18 7.86 28.21 19.64
CA PHE A 18 8.21 27.13 18.72
C PHE A 18 6.91 26.58 18.12
N GLY A 19 6.54 27.11 16.97
CA GLY A 19 5.47 26.58 16.14
C GLY A 19 5.84 25.17 15.71
N LYS A 20 5.27 24.17 16.38
CA LYS A 20 5.33 22.79 15.91
C LYS A 20 4.49 22.74 14.63
N GLU A 21 5.14 22.59 13.48
CA GLU A 21 4.42 22.34 12.22
C GLU A 21 3.51 21.14 12.40
N ALA A 22 2.20 21.39 12.30
CA ALA A 22 1.24 20.33 12.08
C ALA A 22 1.42 19.93 10.61
N ALA A 23 1.86 18.70 10.38
CA ALA A 23 1.90 18.15 9.02
C ALA A 23 0.52 18.33 8.38
N THR A 24 0.48 18.97 7.22
CA THR A 24 -0.76 19.19 6.47
C THR A 24 -1.44 17.84 6.20
N PRO A 25 -2.77 17.75 6.32
CA PRO A 25 -3.50 16.56 5.88
C PRO A 25 -3.09 16.19 4.46
N ILE A 26 -2.71 14.92 4.26
CA ILE A 26 -2.33 14.42 2.94
C ILE A 26 -3.61 13.91 2.29
N GLU A 27 -3.98 14.54 1.18
CA GLU A 27 -5.21 14.24 0.43
C GLU A 27 -4.93 13.56 -0.92
N ASP A 28 -3.66 13.55 -1.36
CA ASP A 28 -3.18 12.91 -2.58
C ASP A 28 -2.09 11.87 -2.26
N PHE A 29 -2.23 10.66 -2.81
CA PHE A 29 -1.23 9.59 -2.72
C PHE A 29 0.12 10.01 -3.31
N TYR A 30 0.13 10.69 -4.45
CA TYR A 30 1.38 11.09 -5.12
C TYR A 30 2.12 12.21 -4.37
N ALA A 31 1.42 12.96 -3.51
CA ALA A 31 2.06 13.87 -2.56
C ALA A 31 2.72 13.16 -1.37
N THR A 32 2.48 11.86 -1.14
CA THR A 32 3.17 11.12 -0.06
C THR A 32 4.63 10.82 -0.41
N GLU A 33 5.49 10.87 0.61
CA GLU A 33 6.93 10.63 0.49
C GLU A 33 7.41 9.46 1.35
N ALA A 34 8.48 8.81 0.90
CA ALA A 34 9.24 7.81 1.65
C ALA A 34 10.71 7.80 1.21
N ASN A 35 11.56 7.06 1.92
CA ASN A 35 12.93 6.81 1.50
C ASN A 35 13.03 5.44 0.82
N LEU A 36 13.69 5.37 -0.33
CA LEU A 36 14.15 4.13 -0.95
C LEU A 36 15.14 3.41 -0.02
N ILE A 37 15.31 2.10 -0.19
CA ILE A 37 16.11 1.24 0.72
C ILE A 37 17.61 1.61 0.80
N ASP A 38 18.11 2.43 -0.12
CA ASP A 38 19.45 3.02 -0.14
C ASP A 38 19.56 4.36 0.64
N GLY A 39 18.45 4.85 1.19
CA GLY A 39 18.33 6.14 1.88
C GLY A 39 17.85 7.31 1.00
N THR A 40 17.64 7.10 -0.30
CA THR A 40 17.23 8.16 -1.23
C THR A 40 15.76 8.54 -1.04
N LYS A 41 15.48 9.79 -0.63
CA LYS A 41 14.10 10.29 -0.48
C LYS A 41 13.40 10.41 -1.85
N THR A 42 12.17 9.90 -1.93
CA THR A 42 11.31 9.90 -3.14
C THR A 42 9.87 10.25 -2.79
N SER A 43 9.15 10.87 -3.74
CA SER A 43 7.69 10.95 -3.75
C SER A 43 7.12 9.64 -4.34
N MET A 44 5.85 9.32 -4.05
CA MET A 44 5.13 8.25 -4.75
C MET A 44 4.78 8.62 -6.20
N GLY A 45 4.76 9.91 -6.58
CA GLY A 45 4.45 10.40 -7.92
C GLY A 45 5.43 9.96 -9.02
N GLU A 46 6.63 9.50 -8.63
CA GLU A 46 7.58 8.85 -9.54
C GLU A 46 7.08 7.46 -10.00
N TYR A 47 6.22 6.81 -9.21
CA TYR A 47 5.75 5.43 -9.42
C TYR A 47 4.30 5.41 -9.89
N LYS A 48 4.10 5.00 -11.14
CA LYS A 48 2.76 4.92 -11.75
C LYS A 48 2.18 3.54 -11.44
N PHE A 49 1.08 3.53 -10.70
CA PHE A 49 0.53 2.38 -9.95
C PHE A 49 1.44 1.92 -8.80
N SER A 50 0.81 1.37 -7.76
CA SER A 50 1.52 0.83 -6.61
C SER A 50 0.75 -0.34 -5.98
N VAL A 51 1.38 -1.51 -5.95
CA VAL A 51 0.98 -2.66 -5.13
C VAL A 51 2.06 -2.98 -4.10
N LEU A 52 1.64 -3.52 -2.97
CA LEU A 52 2.34 -3.56 -1.68
C LEU A 52 1.56 -4.62 -0.90
N ILE A 53 2.08 -5.67 -0.22
CA ILE A 53 3.47 -6.14 -0.04
C ILE A 53 3.53 -7.70 -0.05
N VAL A 54 4.73 -8.27 0.12
CA VAL A 54 5.28 -9.30 -0.77
C VAL A 54 5.22 -10.76 -0.28
N VAL A 55 4.37 -11.58 -0.92
CA VAL A 55 4.54 -13.05 -1.15
C VAL A 55 3.78 -13.41 -2.44
N ASN A 56 4.30 -14.30 -3.31
CA ASN A 56 3.72 -14.68 -4.62
C ASN A 56 3.33 -13.52 -5.58
N LEU A 57 3.79 -12.28 -5.31
CA LEU A 57 3.55 -11.14 -6.20
C LEU A 57 4.45 -11.15 -7.44
N VAL A 58 5.48 -12.01 -7.49
CA VAL A 58 6.43 -12.05 -8.61
C VAL A 58 5.75 -12.54 -9.89
N GLU A 59 4.85 -13.52 -9.81
CA GLU A 59 4.02 -13.94 -10.95
C GLU A 59 3.17 -12.79 -11.52
N LEU A 60 2.64 -11.92 -10.65
CA LEU A 60 1.83 -10.77 -11.08
C LEU A 60 2.69 -9.70 -11.75
N TRP A 61 3.88 -9.42 -11.19
CA TRP A 61 4.83 -8.50 -11.82
C TRP A 61 5.27 -9.01 -13.21
N ASP A 62 5.66 -10.28 -13.33
CA ASP A 62 6.06 -10.89 -14.60
C ASP A 62 4.95 -10.83 -15.67
N LYS A 63 3.67 -10.95 -15.27
CA LYS A 63 2.50 -10.84 -16.17
C LYS A 63 2.13 -9.42 -16.56
N TYR A 64 2.32 -8.44 -15.67
CA TYR A 64 1.62 -7.15 -15.73
C TYR A 64 2.52 -5.90 -15.67
N HIS A 65 3.81 -6.03 -15.38
CA HIS A 65 4.73 -4.89 -15.30
C HIS A 65 4.77 -4.09 -16.61
N GLU A 66 4.90 -4.75 -17.77
CA GLU A 66 4.87 -4.08 -19.08
C GLU A 66 3.53 -3.37 -19.40
N ARG A 67 2.43 -3.72 -18.70
CA ARG A 67 1.13 -3.02 -18.81
C ARG A 67 1.05 -1.79 -17.90
N GLY A 68 1.97 -1.66 -16.93
CA GLY A 68 2.03 -0.58 -15.94
C GLY A 68 1.78 -1.02 -14.50
N LEU A 69 2.02 -2.28 -14.13
CA LEU A 69 2.02 -2.70 -12.72
C LEU A 69 3.39 -2.45 -12.07
N GLU A 70 3.43 -1.63 -11.03
CA GLU A 70 4.59 -1.51 -10.15
C GLU A 70 4.31 -2.04 -8.74
N ILE A 71 5.36 -2.55 -8.10
CA ILE A 71 5.30 -3.12 -6.76
C ILE A 71 6.28 -2.40 -5.83
N LEU A 72 5.73 -1.67 -4.87
CA LEU A 72 6.44 -0.91 -3.86
C LEU A 72 6.55 -1.73 -2.57
N ALA A 73 7.78 -2.00 -2.14
CA ALA A 73 8.09 -2.90 -1.04
C ALA A 73 8.57 -2.14 0.19
N PHE A 74 7.71 -2.03 1.20
CA PHE A 74 8.00 -1.39 2.50
C PHE A 74 8.23 -2.45 3.58
N PRO A 75 9.49 -2.71 4.01
CA PRO A 75 9.77 -3.61 5.12
C PRO A 75 9.29 -2.99 6.45
N CYS A 76 8.80 -3.82 7.38
CA CYS A 76 8.27 -3.35 8.66
C CYS A 76 8.53 -4.37 9.78
N ASN A 77 9.06 -3.92 10.92
CA ASN A 77 9.37 -4.79 12.06
C ASN A 77 8.29 -4.78 13.18
N GLN A 78 7.14 -4.14 12.95
CA GLN A 78 6.11 -3.96 13.99
C GLN A 78 5.34 -5.25 14.32
N PHE A 79 5.36 -6.25 13.44
CA PHE A 79 4.59 -7.49 13.56
C PHE A 79 5.50 -8.66 13.95
N GLY A 80 5.41 -9.08 15.21
CA GLY A 80 6.17 -10.22 15.75
C GLY A 80 7.70 -10.08 15.71
N ALA A 81 8.23 -8.87 15.50
CA ALA A 81 9.65 -8.60 15.24
C ALA A 81 10.25 -9.46 14.10
N GLN A 82 9.47 -9.75 13.06
CA GLN A 82 9.84 -10.66 11.97
C GLN A 82 10.79 -10.04 10.93
N GLU A 83 11.06 -8.73 10.98
CA GLU A 83 11.98 -8.03 10.08
C GLU A 83 13.10 -7.29 10.84
N PRO A 84 13.92 -7.99 11.67
CA PRO A 84 14.94 -7.34 12.50
C PRO A 84 16.17 -6.90 11.69
N LYS A 85 16.36 -7.52 10.51
CA LYS A 85 17.56 -7.57 9.65
C LYS A 85 17.96 -6.24 8.99
N SER A 86 19.18 -6.18 8.45
CA SER A 86 19.66 -5.01 7.69
C SER A 86 18.95 -4.86 6.32
N HIS A 87 19.11 -3.71 5.68
CA HIS A 87 18.55 -3.45 4.34
C HIS A 87 19.16 -4.40 3.28
N GLU A 88 20.45 -4.71 3.38
CA GLU A 88 21.15 -5.65 2.51
C GLU A 88 20.64 -7.09 2.72
N GLU A 89 20.42 -7.50 3.97
CA GLU A 89 19.83 -8.81 4.29
C GLU A 89 18.38 -8.94 3.78
N ILE A 90 17.59 -7.87 3.83
CA ILE A 90 16.22 -7.82 3.29
C ILE A 90 16.24 -8.06 1.77
N LEU A 91 17.13 -7.37 1.04
CA LEU A 91 17.29 -7.56 -0.40
C LEU A 91 17.82 -8.95 -0.74
N GLN A 92 18.76 -9.50 0.04
CA GLN A 92 19.24 -10.88 -0.11
C GLN A 92 18.12 -11.90 0.15
N PHE A 93 17.23 -11.67 1.11
CA PHE A 93 16.06 -12.52 1.35
C PHE A 93 15.06 -12.43 0.19
N ALA A 94 14.76 -11.22 -0.28
CA ALA A 94 13.90 -10.99 -1.45
C ALA A 94 14.43 -11.67 -2.72
N SER A 95 15.75 -11.76 -2.90
CA SER A 95 16.37 -12.42 -4.07
C SER A 95 16.06 -13.92 -4.24
N LYS A 96 15.55 -14.56 -3.18
CA LYS A 96 15.16 -15.98 -3.20
C LYS A 96 13.84 -16.22 -3.92
N TYR A 97 12.96 -15.22 -3.96
CA TYR A 97 11.67 -15.30 -4.65
C TYR A 97 11.87 -14.90 -6.11
N LYS A 98 11.94 -15.90 -7.00
CA LYS A 98 12.32 -15.71 -8.41
C LYS A 98 11.12 -15.70 -9.34
N GLY A 99 11.22 -14.92 -10.41
CA GLY A 99 10.28 -14.91 -11.52
C GLY A 99 10.60 -15.95 -12.60
N ALA A 100 9.81 -15.95 -13.66
CA ALA A 100 9.99 -16.82 -14.83
C ALA A 100 11.29 -16.52 -15.60
N ASP A 101 11.83 -15.30 -15.48
CA ASP A 101 13.15 -14.89 -16.00
C ASP A 101 14.32 -15.26 -15.06
N GLY A 102 14.04 -15.88 -13.91
CA GLY A 102 15.03 -16.27 -12.91
C GLY A 102 15.55 -15.12 -12.02
N LYS A 103 15.12 -13.87 -12.25
CA LYS A 103 15.49 -12.71 -11.41
C LYS A 103 14.74 -12.72 -10.08
N GLY A 104 15.38 -12.19 -9.04
CA GLY A 104 14.80 -12.09 -7.71
C GLY A 104 13.80 -10.94 -7.56
N ALA A 105 12.94 -10.99 -6.54
CA ALA A 105 12.02 -9.91 -6.22
C ALA A 105 12.74 -8.57 -5.93
N ASN A 106 14.00 -8.63 -5.45
CA ASN A 106 14.88 -7.47 -5.26
C ASN A 106 15.32 -6.76 -6.55
N GLU A 107 15.16 -7.41 -7.72
CA GLU A 107 15.46 -6.84 -9.05
C GLU A 107 14.19 -6.36 -9.77
N LYS A 108 13.01 -6.67 -9.21
CA LYS A 108 11.69 -6.43 -9.81
C LYS A 108 10.88 -5.38 -9.05
N PHE A 109 10.95 -5.39 -7.72
CA PHE A 109 10.17 -4.51 -6.86
C PHE A 109 11.02 -3.34 -6.36
N ILE A 110 10.35 -2.21 -6.12
CA ILE A 110 10.98 -0.98 -5.65
C ILE A 110 10.99 -1.00 -4.12
N PHE A 111 12.15 -1.28 -3.52
CA PHE A 111 12.29 -1.40 -2.08
C PHE A 111 12.52 -0.06 -1.38
N PHE A 112 11.85 0.12 -0.24
CA PHE A 112 11.90 1.29 0.63
C PHE A 112 12.62 0.97 1.95
N GLU A 113 13.01 2.00 2.70
CA GLU A 113 13.55 1.82 4.04
C GLU A 113 12.55 1.16 4.99
N LYS A 114 13.10 0.38 5.92
CA LYS A 114 12.33 -0.27 6.97
C LYS A 114 11.65 0.78 7.86
N SER A 115 10.32 0.83 7.84
CA SER A 115 9.54 1.90 8.46
C SER A 115 8.33 1.42 9.26
N ASP A 116 7.84 2.28 10.16
CA ASP A 116 6.63 2.03 10.94
C ASP A 116 5.39 2.24 10.05
N VAL A 117 4.44 1.30 10.08
CA VAL A 117 3.18 1.36 9.32
C VAL A 117 1.95 1.62 10.20
N ASN A 118 2.11 1.51 11.52
CA ASN A 118 1.09 1.75 12.54
C ASN A 118 1.60 2.67 13.66
N GLY A 119 0.67 3.26 14.41
CA GLY A 119 0.95 4.15 15.54
C GLY A 119 1.53 5.53 15.16
N LYS A 120 2.04 6.25 16.16
CA LYS A 120 2.46 7.67 16.07
C LYS A 120 3.67 7.96 15.18
N LYS A 121 4.29 6.93 14.60
CA LYS A 121 5.43 6.99 13.68
C LYS A 121 5.10 6.46 12.28
N THR A 122 3.84 6.14 12.00
CA THR A 122 3.37 5.68 10.68
C THR A 122 3.92 6.60 9.58
N ASN A 123 4.57 6.03 8.56
CA ASN A 123 5.07 6.80 7.41
C ASN A 123 3.91 7.46 6.62
N GLN A 124 4.21 8.44 5.75
CA GLN A 124 3.18 9.20 5.04
C GLN A 124 2.26 8.31 4.20
N VAL A 125 2.85 7.35 3.47
CA VAL A 125 2.16 6.42 2.55
C VAL A 125 1.11 5.59 3.30
N PHE A 126 1.47 4.93 4.40
CA PHE A 126 0.54 4.14 5.20
C PHE A 126 -0.42 5.00 6.02
N SER A 127 -0.05 6.25 6.37
CA SER A 127 -0.99 7.17 7.01
C SER A 127 -2.16 7.49 6.07
N TYR A 128 -1.85 7.79 4.80
CA TYR A 128 -2.84 8.01 3.74
C TYR A 128 -3.67 6.75 3.43
N LEU A 129 -3.01 5.64 3.05
CA LEU A 129 -3.72 4.43 2.62
C LEU A 129 -4.69 3.89 3.69
N LYS A 130 -4.33 4.00 4.97
CA LYS A 130 -5.21 3.60 6.08
C LYS A 130 -6.31 4.62 6.39
N LYS A 131 -6.10 5.92 6.13
CA LYS A 131 -7.17 6.95 6.21
C LYS A 131 -8.31 6.58 5.26
N CYS A 132 -7.94 6.29 4.01
CA CYS A 132 -8.85 6.03 2.88
C CYS A 132 -9.49 4.64 2.91
N LEU A 133 -8.70 3.59 3.14
CA LEU A 133 -9.15 2.21 3.11
C LEU A 133 -9.19 1.65 4.53
N ALA A 134 -10.33 1.79 5.21
CA ALA A 134 -10.59 1.09 6.47
C ALA A 134 -10.84 -0.42 6.24
N TRP A 135 -10.78 -1.21 7.31
CA TRP A 135 -11.40 -2.55 7.33
C TRP A 135 -12.93 -2.41 7.53
N GLU A 136 -13.66 -3.50 7.27
CA GLU A 136 -15.12 -3.59 7.43
C GLU A 136 -15.61 -3.34 8.88
N ASP A 137 -14.75 -3.60 9.88
CA ASP A 137 -15.01 -3.30 11.29
C ASP A 137 -14.67 -1.84 11.68
N GLY A 138 -14.39 -0.98 10.70
CA GLY A 138 -13.98 0.41 10.88
C GLY A 138 -12.54 0.60 11.37
N THR A 139 -11.80 -0.47 11.70
CA THR A 139 -10.40 -0.34 12.11
C THR A 139 -9.52 0.06 10.93
N LYS A 140 -8.50 0.89 11.15
CA LYS A 140 -7.65 1.43 10.06
C LYS A 140 -6.27 0.76 9.98
N ASP A 141 -5.70 0.34 11.11
CA ASP A 141 -4.34 -0.21 11.20
C ASP A 141 -4.09 -1.49 10.35
N VAL A 142 -2.85 -1.67 9.91
CA VAL A 142 -2.40 -2.91 9.26
C VAL A 142 -2.38 -4.02 10.31
N ARG A 143 -3.09 -5.12 10.07
CA ARG A 143 -3.28 -6.18 11.07
C ARG A 143 -2.05 -7.08 11.26
N TRP A 144 -1.30 -7.37 10.20
CA TRP A 144 -0.10 -8.22 10.24
C TRP A 144 0.80 -8.02 9.00
N ASN A 145 1.96 -8.67 8.96
CA ASN A 145 2.85 -8.75 7.80
C ASN A 145 2.10 -9.20 6.53
N PHE A 146 2.56 -8.75 5.36
CA PHE A 146 1.96 -9.08 4.05
C PHE A 146 0.49 -8.66 3.85
N GLY A 147 -0.03 -7.71 4.65
CA GLY A 147 -1.25 -6.99 4.26
C GLY A 147 -1.01 -6.19 2.97
N LYS A 148 -2.00 -6.14 2.07
CA LYS A 148 -1.84 -5.47 0.78
C LYS A 148 -2.74 -4.26 0.58
N PHE A 149 -2.29 -3.34 -0.28
CA PHE A 149 -3.07 -2.22 -0.81
C PHE A 149 -2.87 -2.15 -2.33
N LEU A 150 -3.94 -1.79 -3.05
CA LEU A 150 -3.96 -1.63 -4.50
C LEU A 150 -4.37 -0.20 -4.83
N VAL A 151 -3.52 0.50 -5.60
CA VAL A 151 -3.64 1.93 -5.87
C VAL A 151 -3.67 2.24 -7.37
N SER A 152 -4.50 3.23 -7.68
CA SER A 152 -4.57 4.10 -8.84
C SER A 152 -3.30 4.34 -9.69
N GLY A 153 -3.49 4.53 -11.01
CA GLY A 153 -2.65 5.39 -11.86
C GLY A 153 -3.10 6.86 -11.82
N GLU A 154 -4.28 7.12 -11.26
CA GLU A 154 -4.73 8.44 -10.80
C GLU A 154 -4.36 8.67 -9.31
N GLY A 155 -3.57 7.77 -8.70
CA GLY A 155 -3.19 7.82 -7.28
C GLY A 155 -4.30 7.41 -6.30
N LEU A 156 -5.52 7.19 -6.79
CA LEU A 156 -6.69 6.90 -5.96
C LEU A 156 -6.61 5.49 -5.33
N PRO A 157 -6.75 5.36 -4.00
CA PRO A 157 -6.81 4.04 -3.35
C PRO A 157 -8.04 3.27 -3.81
N TYR A 158 -7.87 2.01 -4.22
CA TYR A 158 -8.95 1.17 -4.74
C TYR A 158 -9.38 0.09 -3.74
N LYS A 159 -8.41 -0.64 -3.14
CA LYS A 159 -8.73 -1.81 -2.30
C LYS A 159 -7.60 -2.17 -1.33
N ARG A 160 -7.95 -2.81 -0.21
CA ARG A 160 -7.00 -3.42 0.73
C ARG A 160 -7.27 -4.92 0.88
N PHE A 161 -6.23 -5.69 1.20
CA PHE A 161 -6.28 -7.14 1.33
C PHE A 161 -5.53 -7.59 2.59
N GLY A 162 -5.96 -8.71 3.17
CA GLY A 162 -5.35 -9.36 4.32
C GLY A 162 -4.03 -10.06 4.03
N SER A 163 -3.34 -10.45 5.10
CA SER A 163 -2.11 -11.25 5.02
C SER A 163 -2.34 -12.61 4.38
N LYS A 164 -3.48 -13.25 4.69
CA LYS A 164 -3.89 -14.56 4.18
C LYS A 164 -4.39 -14.52 2.73
N ASP A 165 -4.72 -13.35 2.20
CA ASP A 165 -5.33 -13.20 0.88
C ASP A 165 -4.33 -13.59 -0.21
N ALA A 166 -4.64 -14.65 -0.95
CA ALA A 166 -3.78 -15.19 -2.00
C ALA A 166 -3.70 -14.21 -3.19
N PRO A 167 -2.51 -13.91 -3.77
CA PRO A 167 -2.38 -12.90 -4.82
C PRO A 167 -3.29 -13.07 -6.03
N ARG A 168 -3.70 -14.30 -6.36
CA ARG A 168 -4.64 -14.60 -7.46
C ARG A 168 -5.99 -13.89 -7.30
N ILE A 169 -6.45 -13.59 -6.08
CA ILE A 169 -7.73 -12.88 -5.88
C ILE A 169 -7.64 -11.40 -6.28
N MET A 170 -6.44 -10.84 -6.36
CA MET A 170 -6.17 -9.47 -6.79
C MET A 170 -6.01 -9.38 -8.33
N GLU A 171 -5.92 -10.50 -9.04
CA GLU A 171 -5.57 -10.52 -10.46
C GLU A 171 -6.67 -9.86 -11.33
N ASP A 172 -7.95 -10.09 -11.02
CA ASP A 172 -9.08 -9.39 -11.65
C ASP A 172 -9.00 -7.86 -11.44
N ASP A 173 -8.79 -7.45 -10.18
CA ASP A 173 -8.77 -6.04 -9.76
C ASP A 173 -7.58 -5.29 -10.42
N ILE A 174 -6.43 -5.96 -10.54
CA ILE A 174 -5.24 -5.43 -11.22
C ILE A 174 -5.51 -5.28 -12.72
N VAL A 175 -6.10 -6.29 -13.37
CA VAL A 175 -6.43 -6.22 -14.81
C VAL A 175 -7.43 -5.10 -15.09
N GLU A 176 -8.44 -4.92 -14.25
CA GLU A 176 -9.41 -3.82 -14.39
C GLU A 176 -8.72 -2.45 -14.35
N LEU A 177 -7.88 -2.19 -13.34
CA LEU A 177 -7.17 -0.91 -13.23
C LEU A 177 -6.20 -0.66 -14.40
N LEU A 178 -5.53 -1.70 -14.89
CA LEU A 178 -4.62 -1.61 -16.05
C LEU A 178 -5.37 -1.34 -17.38
N ASP A 179 -6.62 -1.79 -17.52
CA ASP A 179 -7.40 -1.53 -18.73
C ASP A 179 -8.24 -0.24 -18.64
N ARG A 180 -8.65 0.20 -17.43
CA ARG A 180 -9.10 1.59 -17.18
C ARG A 180 -8.01 2.59 -17.63
N LEU A 181 -6.77 2.37 -17.20
CA LEU A 181 -5.58 3.14 -17.57
C LEU A 181 -5.31 3.21 -19.08
N ARG A 182 -5.49 2.09 -19.79
CA ARG A 182 -5.29 2.06 -21.26
C ARG A 182 -6.42 2.81 -21.97
N SER A 183 -7.65 2.67 -21.49
CA SER A 183 -8.83 3.37 -22.02
C SER A 183 -8.68 4.90 -21.89
N GLY A 184 -8.24 5.40 -20.73
CA GLY A 184 -7.98 6.83 -20.52
C GLY A 184 -6.89 7.43 -21.42
N ARG A 185 -5.98 6.60 -21.96
CA ARG A 185 -4.90 7.03 -22.86
C ARG A 185 -5.26 6.95 -24.36
N GLY A 186 -6.46 6.48 -24.71
CA GLY A 186 -6.91 6.33 -26.10
C GLY A 186 -7.40 7.62 -26.79
N SER A 187 -7.67 8.69 -26.04
CA SER A 187 -8.25 9.93 -26.57
C SER A 187 -7.20 11.05 -26.74
N SER A 188 -6.31 10.89 -27.73
CA SER A 188 -5.38 11.95 -28.14
C SER A 188 -5.26 12.00 -29.67
N VAL A 189 -6.27 12.60 -30.30
CA VAL A 189 -6.21 13.04 -31.71
C VAL A 189 -6.65 14.50 -31.75
N GLU A 190 -5.70 15.38 -32.03
CA GLU A 190 -5.80 16.84 -32.16
C GLU A 190 -6.34 17.64 -30.95
N ALA A 191 -5.68 18.77 -30.67
CA ALA A 191 -6.08 19.70 -29.62
C ALA A 191 -6.78 20.93 -30.22
N PRO A 192 -8.09 21.12 -30.01
CA PRO A 192 -8.74 22.41 -30.23
C PRO A 192 -8.50 23.31 -29.00
N SER A 193 -8.10 24.56 -29.27
CA SER A 193 -8.05 25.62 -28.26
C SER A 193 -9.45 25.89 -27.66
N SER A 194 -9.48 26.33 -26.39
CA SER A 194 -10.64 26.88 -25.67
C SER A 194 -11.90 25.98 -25.58
N ASN A 195 -12.16 25.43 -24.39
CA ASN A 195 -13.12 26.06 -23.45
C ASN A 195 -13.17 25.31 -22.11
N ALA A 196 -12.78 25.98 -21.02
CA ALA A 196 -12.72 25.42 -19.68
C ALA A 196 -14.09 25.47 -18.97
N THR A 197 -15.06 24.64 -19.38
CA THR A 197 -16.41 24.63 -18.76
C THR A 197 -17.13 23.28 -18.84
N LYS A 198 -16.55 22.20 -18.30
CA LYS A 198 -17.32 20.95 -18.05
C LYS A 198 -16.85 20.07 -16.88
N LEU A 199 -16.33 20.67 -15.81
CA LEU A 199 -15.98 20.00 -14.54
C LEU A 199 -16.55 20.73 -13.31
N GLN A 200 -17.61 21.53 -13.49
CA GLN A 200 -18.13 22.43 -12.43
C GLN A 200 -19.63 22.24 -12.14
N GLN A 201 -20.23 21.14 -12.61
CA GLN A 201 -21.60 20.72 -12.28
C GLN A 201 -21.62 19.20 -12.06
N LEU A 202 -21.51 18.81 -10.79
CA LEU A 202 -21.82 17.48 -10.21
C LEU A 202 -21.46 17.44 -8.70
N ALA A 203 -20.66 18.38 -8.20
CA ALA A 203 -20.29 18.52 -6.79
C ALA A 203 -21.38 19.21 -5.94
N GLU A 204 -22.60 18.67 -5.92
CA GLU A 204 -23.72 19.14 -5.07
C GLU A 204 -24.44 18.02 -4.30
N GLU A 205 -23.71 17.00 -3.84
CA GLU A 205 -24.12 16.20 -2.67
C GLU A 205 -23.07 16.34 -1.56
N GLN A 206 -23.53 16.60 -0.34
CA GLN A 206 -22.66 16.92 0.81
C GLN A 206 -22.21 15.64 1.51
N PRO A 207 -20.90 15.35 1.61
CA PRO A 207 -20.43 14.16 2.33
C PRO A 207 -20.66 14.31 3.83
N THR A 208 -21.06 13.22 4.50
CA THR A 208 -21.15 13.13 5.96
C THR A 208 -20.34 11.94 6.46
N SER A 209 -19.70 12.10 7.63
CA SER A 209 -18.79 11.17 8.32
C SER A 209 -17.36 11.01 7.76
N ASP A 210 -16.40 11.60 8.50
CA ASP A 210 -15.03 11.20 8.90
C ASP A 210 -14.06 10.44 7.94
N ASN A 211 -14.42 10.24 6.67
CA ASN A 211 -13.58 9.64 5.63
C ASN A 211 -13.37 10.63 4.48
N ASP A 212 -12.67 11.74 4.76
CA ASP A 212 -12.18 12.67 3.74
C ASP A 212 -11.10 12.00 2.86
N CYS A 213 -11.48 11.12 1.94
CA CYS A 213 -10.59 10.59 0.92
C CYS A 213 -11.37 10.07 -0.29
N VAL A 214 -10.94 10.44 -1.49
CA VAL A 214 -11.50 9.92 -2.73
C VAL A 214 -10.89 8.55 -2.99
N THR A 215 -11.70 7.50 -2.80
CA THR A 215 -11.38 6.14 -3.25
C THR A 215 -11.96 5.91 -4.64
N LEU A 216 -11.41 4.96 -5.40
CA LEU A 216 -12.08 4.46 -6.60
C LEU A 216 -13.09 3.39 -6.25
N ASP A 217 -14.28 3.48 -6.85
CA ASP A 217 -15.30 2.44 -6.75
C ASP A 217 -14.78 1.10 -7.29
N CYS A 218 -14.61 0.15 -6.36
CA CYS A 218 -14.51 -1.27 -6.64
C CYS A 218 -15.94 -1.79 -6.93
N PRO A 219 -16.25 -2.26 -8.15
CA PRO A 219 -17.54 -2.89 -8.41
C PRO A 219 -17.70 -4.10 -7.49
N SER A 220 -18.75 -4.10 -6.66
CA SER A 220 -19.03 -5.19 -5.74
C SER A 220 -19.30 -6.47 -6.54
N LYS A 221 -18.47 -7.50 -6.33
CA LYS A 221 -18.63 -8.79 -7.02
C LYS A 221 -20.03 -9.32 -6.69
N LYS A 222 -20.83 -9.62 -7.73
CA LYS A 222 -22.10 -10.34 -7.54
C LYS A 222 -21.83 -11.61 -6.74
N SER A 223 -22.71 -11.91 -5.79
CA SER A 223 -22.67 -13.16 -5.04
C SER A 223 -22.74 -14.35 -6.00
N VAL A 224 -21.61 -15.05 -6.14
CA VAL A 224 -21.58 -16.43 -6.60
C VAL A 224 -21.62 -17.27 -5.33
N GLU A 225 -22.83 -17.47 -4.82
CA GLU A 225 -23.08 -18.46 -3.77
C GLU A 225 -22.85 -19.87 -4.33
N GLU A 226 -22.28 -20.73 -3.47
CA GLU A 226 -22.26 -22.20 -3.54
C GLU A 226 -21.64 -22.89 -4.78
N GLY A 227 -20.75 -23.86 -4.51
CA GLY A 227 -20.28 -24.80 -5.55
C GLY A 227 -18.76 -24.96 -5.71
N LYS A 228 -17.97 -24.90 -4.63
CA LYS A 228 -16.55 -25.36 -4.66
C LYS A 228 -15.90 -25.76 -3.33
N GLU A 229 -16.67 -26.37 -2.43
CA GLU A 229 -16.10 -27.46 -1.62
C GLU A 229 -15.92 -28.71 -2.52
N GLU A 230 -15.32 -29.78 -1.99
CA GLU A 230 -14.86 -30.96 -2.76
C GLU A 230 -13.79 -30.68 -3.86
N LYS A 231 -12.59 -30.22 -3.45
CA LYS A 231 -11.36 -30.76 -4.11
C LYS A 231 -10.02 -30.71 -3.36
N GLU A 232 -9.87 -30.01 -2.24
CA GLU A 232 -8.57 -29.94 -1.55
C GLU A 232 -8.28 -31.11 -0.58
N GLU A 233 -9.27 -31.89 -0.16
CA GLU A 233 -9.07 -33.04 0.76
C GLU A 233 -8.46 -34.31 0.10
N LYS A 234 -7.60 -34.15 -0.92
CA LYS A 234 -7.04 -35.27 -1.68
C LYS A 234 -5.56 -35.22 -2.06
N GLU A 235 -4.82 -34.17 -1.70
CA GLU A 235 -3.35 -34.16 -1.79
C GLU A 235 -2.68 -34.37 -0.42
N GLU A 236 -3.37 -34.04 0.69
CA GLU A 236 -2.87 -34.16 2.08
C GLU A 236 -2.95 -35.61 2.65
N LYS A 237 -2.97 -36.65 1.79
CA LYS A 237 -3.10 -38.06 2.20
C LYS A 237 -2.14 -39.05 1.50
N GLU A 238 -1.21 -38.58 0.65
CA GLU A 238 -0.18 -39.44 0.04
C GLU A 238 1.22 -39.30 0.67
N GLU A 239 1.49 -38.27 1.48
CA GLU A 239 2.78 -38.16 2.20
C GLU A 239 2.81 -38.96 3.53
N GLU A 240 1.67 -39.19 4.21
CA GLU A 240 1.62 -39.94 5.49
C GLU A 240 1.56 -41.48 5.33
N GLN A 241 2.15 -42.05 4.26
CA GLN A 241 2.27 -43.52 4.08
C GLN A 241 3.67 -44.03 3.68
N THR A 242 4.70 -43.17 3.68
CA THR A 242 6.07 -43.58 3.31
C THR A 242 7.03 -43.80 4.49
N GLU A 243 6.73 -43.33 5.72
CA GLU A 243 7.65 -43.42 6.88
C GLU A 243 7.41 -44.62 7.84
N THR A 244 6.63 -45.64 7.46
CA THR A 244 6.32 -46.78 8.36
C THR A 244 6.70 -48.17 7.80
N LYS A 245 7.82 -48.26 7.06
CA LYS A 245 8.25 -49.52 6.41
C LYS A 245 9.74 -49.91 6.51
N GLU A 246 10.56 -49.24 7.32
CA GLU A 246 11.99 -49.59 7.46
C GLU A 246 12.36 -50.36 8.74
N ASP A 247 11.40 -50.61 9.67
CA ASP A 247 11.70 -51.14 11.03
C ASP A 247 11.41 -52.65 11.26
N GLU A 248 10.94 -53.43 10.27
CA GLU A 248 10.62 -54.88 10.48
C GLU A 248 11.48 -55.91 9.72
N GLU A 249 12.42 -55.54 8.85
CA GLU A 249 13.40 -56.49 8.28
C GLU A 249 14.71 -56.52 9.10
N GLY A 250 14.61 -56.91 10.38
CA GLY A 250 15.70 -56.73 11.35
C GLY A 250 15.96 -57.80 12.42
N LYS A 251 15.19 -58.91 12.49
CA LYS A 251 15.46 -60.05 13.41
C LYS A 251 14.52 -61.27 13.18
N GLU A 252 15.02 -62.30 12.48
CA GLU A 252 15.38 -63.63 13.03
C GLU A 252 16.18 -64.44 11.98
#